data_AF-A0A351F249-F1
#
_entry.id   AF-A0A351F249-F1
#
_cell.length_a   1.000
_cell.length_b   1.000
_cell.length_c   1.000
_cell.angle_alpha   90.00
_cell.angle_beta   90.00
_cell.angle_gamma   90.00
#
_symmetry.space_group_name_H-M   'P 1'
#
loop_
_entity.id
_entity.type
_entity.pdbx_description
1 polymer ?
#
loop_
_entity_poly.entity_id
_entity_poly.type
_entity_poly.pdbx_seq_one_letter_code
_entity_poly.pdbx_strand_id
1 'polypeptide(L)'
;MQGFDRMDDIIIATSDIEILGWVKAEGLNYEQTFRSNSSTVENCAQVARRFWSSDIILDIPLDISPEVVKALHEVKGKMLEDSWMQIACIRKRIADLTILHQPESIKVVCDRYNKVLFVSRAAIPYNRNENPGSGTWYEYLPLHAFRNKSLQEITELRPSPLESSEQIEALRWLENNYAMYAFGE
;
A
#
# COMPACT_ATOMS: atom_id res chain seq x y z
N MET A 1 13.57 11.09 -10.58
CA MET A 1 13.02 9.75 -10.90
C MET A 1 14.09 8.64 -10.87
N GLN A 2 15.12 8.76 -10.02
CA GLN A 2 16.17 7.73 -9.95
C GLN A 2 15.61 6.45 -9.32
N GLY A 3 15.86 5.28 -9.92
CA GLY A 3 15.43 3.98 -9.40
C GLY A 3 14.06 3.50 -9.91
N PHE A 4 13.37 4.26 -10.76
CA PHE A 4 12.10 3.82 -11.38
C PHE A 4 12.28 3.22 -12.78
N ASP A 5 13.49 2.81 -13.14
CA ASP A 5 13.88 2.39 -14.49
C ASP A 5 13.15 1.11 -14.98
N ARG A 6 12.41 0.44 -14.11
CA ARG A 6 11.60 -0.76 -14.43
C ARG A 6 10.09 -0.49 -14.38
N MET A 7 9.67 0.77 -14.42
CA MET A 7 8.27 1.18 -14.56
C MET A 7 8.00 1.59 -16.00
N ASP A 8 6.86 1.17 -16.54
CA ASP A 8 6.45 1.47 -17.91
C ASP A 8 6.01 2.94 -18.04
N ASP A 9 5.32 3.44 -17.00
CA ASP A 9 4.89 4.83 -16.88
C ASP A 9 4.97 5.30 -15.41
N ILE A 10 5.21 6.60 -15.21
CA ILE A 10 5.16 7.27 -13.91
C ILE A 10 4.30 8.51 -14.07
N ILE A 11 3.25 8.64 -13.26
CA ILE A 11 2.28 9.73 -13.37
C ILE A 11 2.07 10.33 -11.99
N ILE A 12 2.25 11.65 -11.89
CA ILE A 12 1.94 12.38 -10.66
C ILE A 12 0.44 12.70 -10.65
N ALA A 13 -0.28 12.11 -9.70
CA ALA A 13 -1.72 12.26 -9.55
C ALA A 13 -2.04 13.20 -8.38
N THR A 14 -2.63 14.37 -8.65
CA THR A 14 -2.96 15.34 -7.59
C THR A 14 -4.09 16.28 -7.99
N SER A 15 -4.84 16.78 -7.01
CA SER A 15 -5.87 17.82 -7.21
C SER A 15 -5.35 19.23 -6.88
N ASP A 16 -4.11 19.32 -6.39
CA ASP A 16 -3.44 20.57 -6.01
C ASP A 16 -2.90 21.30 -7.24
N ILE A 17 -3.35 22.53 -7.44
CA ILE A 17 -3.02 23.31 -8.64
C ILE A 17 -1.58 23.85 -8.62
N GLU A 18 -1.01 24.06 -7.44
CA GLU A 18 0.37 24.51 -7.29
C GLU A 18 1.32 23.37 -7.64
N ILE A 19 1.03 22.15 -7.16
CA ILE A 19 1.78 20.95 -7.54
C ILE A 19 1.66 20.72 -9.05
N LEU A 20 0.46 20.79 -9.63
CA LEU A 20 0.28 20.65 -11.08
C LEU A 20 1.09 21.68 -11.88
N GLY A 21 1.16 22.93 -11.41
CA GLY A 21 1.97 23.99 -12.01
C GLY A 21 3.46 23.64 -12.01
N TRP A 22 3.98 23.17 -10.87
CA TRP A 22 5.37 22.74 -10.75
C TRP A 22 5.68 21.52 -11.63
N VAL A 23 4.85 20.46 -11.55
CA VAL A 23 5.05 19.22 -12.31
C VAL A 23 5.05 19.49 -13.82
N LYS A 24 4.16 20.39 -14.28
CA LYS A 24 4.10 20.84 -15.67
C LYS A 24 5.37 21.61 -16.08
N ALA A 25 5.90 22.47 -15.21
CA ALA A 25 7.12 23.24 -15.49
C ALA A 25 8.35 22.33 -15.61
N GLU A 26 8.39 21.24 -14.84
CA GLU A 26 9.44 20.21 -14.90
C GLU A 26 9.27 19.24 -16.08
N GLY A 27 8.21 19.35 -16.87
CA GLY A 27 7.95 18.48 -18.03
C GLY A 27 7.66 17.02 -17.66
N LEU A 28 7.18 16.78 -16.43
CA LEU A 28 6.84 15.45 -15.93
C LEU A 28 5.40 15.07 -16.31
N ASN A 29 5.12 13.77 -16.39
CA ASN A 29 3.78 13.26 -16.64
C ASN A 29 2.89 13.44 -15.40
N TYR A 30 1.68 13.95 -15.60
CA TYR A 30 0.75 14.22 -14.52
C TYR A 30 -0.71 14.04 -14.93
N GLU A 31 -1.56 13.83 -13.94
CA GLU A 31 -3.00 13.88 -14.10
C GLU A 31 -3.64 14.62 -12.92
N GLN A 32 -4.57 15.53 -13.25
CA GLN A 32 -5.35 16.21 -12.23
C GLN A 32 -6.44 15.28 -11.71
N THR A 33 -6.42 15.00 -10.41
CA THR A 33 -7.44 14.19 -9.76
C THR A 33 -8.57 15.04 -9.18
N PHE A 34 -9.70 14.40 -8.85
CA PHE A 34 -10.82 15.09 -8.22
C PHE A 34 -10.48 15.48 -6.78
N ARG A 35 -10.91 16.68 -6.37
CA ARG A 35 -10.82 17.13 -4.97
C ARG A 35 -11.72 16.33 -4.02
N SER A 36 -12.72 15.64 -4.56
CA SER A 36 -13.62 14.76 -3.82
C SER A 36 -13.03 13.40 -3.51
N ASN A 37 -11.89 13.02 -4.12
CA ASN A 37 -11.22 11.78 -3.80
C ASN A 37 -10.72 11.84 -2.35
N SER A 38 -11.06 10.84 -1.57
CA SER A 38 -10.84 10.77 -0.12
C SER A 38 -9.52 10.11 0.26
N SER A 39 -8.87 9.39 -0.67
CA SER A 39 -7.60 8.70 -0.43
C SER A 39 -6.66 8.75 -1.64
N THR A 40 -5.38 8.40 -1.43
CA THR A 40 -4.39 8.23 -2.51
C THR A 40 -4.77 7.09 -3.43
N VAL A 41 -5.39 6.03 -2.89
CA VAL A 41 -5.89 4.88 -3.66
C VAL A 41 -6.98 5.31 -4.64
N GLU A 42 -7.88 6.21 -4.25
CA GLU A 42 -8.90 6.76 -5.17
C GLU A 42 -8.27 7.63 -6.27
N ASN A 43 -7.26 8.43 -5.94
CA ASN A 43 -6.47 9.17 -6.93
C ASN A 43 -5.79 8.22 -7.94
N CYS A 44 -5.16 7.16 -7.41
CA CYS A 44 -4.50 6.13 -8.20
C CYS A 44 -5.49 5.41 -9.13
N ALA A 45 -6.64 4.99 -8.60
CA ALA A 45 -7.70 4.33 -9.37
C ALA A 45 -8.25 5.22 -10.49
N GLN A 46 -8.45 6.52 -10.23
CA GLN A 46 -8.90 7.47 -11.25
C GLN A 46 -7.95 7.46 -12.46
N VAL A 47 -6.64 7.62 -12.22
CA VAL A 47 -5.62 7.65 -13.28
C VAL A 47 -5.51 6.29 -13.96
N ALA A 48 -5.54 5.20 -13.18
CA ALA A 48 -5.39 3.83 -13.68
C ALA A 48 -6.49 3.41 -14.67
N ARG A 49 -7.66 4.07 -14.70
CA ARG A 49 -8.72 3.79 -15.69
C ARG A 49 -8.28 3.98 -17.13
N ARG A 50 -7.28 4.84 -17.37
CA ARG A 50 -6.71 5.06 -18.70
C ARG A 50 -5.75 3.96 -19.14
N PHE A 51 -5.33 3.13 -18.18
CA PHE A 51 -4.31 2.10 -18.33
C PHE A 51 -4.92 0.72 -18.06
N TRP A 52 -6.11 0.44 -18.61
CA TRP A 52 -6.82 -0.82 -18.36
C TRP A 52 -6.03 -2.06 -18.78
N SER A 53 -5.15 -1.93 -19.77
CA SER A 53 -4.24 -2.98 -20.21
C SER A 53 -3.05 -3.21 -19.28
N SER A 54 -2.80 -2.32 -18.32
CA SER A 54 -1.72 -2.46 -17.36
C SER A 54 -2.03 -3.53 -16.32
N ASP A 55 -1.06 -4.40 -16.09
CA ASP A 55 -1.23 -5.55 -15.22
C ASP A 55 -1.08 -5.19 -13.74
N ILE A 56 -0.16 -4.28 -13.41
CA ILE A 56 0.14 -3.86 -12.04
C ILE A 56 0.21 -2.33 -11.98
N ILE A 57 -0.49 -1.76 -11.00
CA ILE A 57 -0.48 -0.35 -10.65
C ILE A 57 0.17 -0.21 -9.27
N LEU A 58 1.11 0.73 -9.12
CA LEU A 58 1.76 1.02 -7.85
C LEU A 58 1.25 2.37 -7.32
N ASP A 59 0.72 2.39 -6.09
CA ASP A 59 0.42 3.62 -5.37
C ASP A 59 1.65 4.01 -4.53
N ILE A 60 2.30 5.10 -4.93
CA ILE A 60 3.60 5.50 -4.39
C ILE A 60 3.45 6.93 -3.84
N PRO A 61 3.65 7.15 -2.53
CA PRO A 61 3.63 8.49 -1.94
C PRO A 61 4.81 9.31 -2.44
N LEU A 62 4.71 10.64 -2.31
CA LEU A 62 5.75 11.55 -2.81
C LEU A 62 7.05 11.49 -2.01
N ASP A 63 6.97 11.13 -0.72
CA ASP A 63 8.14 10.99 0.16
C ASP A 63 8.54 9.52 0.27
N ILE A 64 9.53 9.12 -0.54
CA ILE A 64 10.04 7.74 -0.58
C ILE A 64 11.56 7.73 -0.50
N SER A 65 12.08 6.74 0.23
CA SER A 65 13.50 6.44 0.26
C SER A 65 13.88 5.44 -0.85
N PRO A 66 15.17 5.34 -1.24
CA PRO A 66 15.63 4.33 -2.19
C PRO A 66 15.29 2.88 -1.78
N GLU A 67 15.24 2.60 -0.48
CA GLU A 67 14.85 1.29 0.06
C GLU A 67 13.39 0.97 -0.25
N VAL A 68 12.50 1.96 -0.15
CA VAL A 68 11.09 1.84 -0.52
C VAL A 68 10.95 1.52 -2.01
N VAL A 69 11.70 2.21 -2.87
CA VAL A 69 11.69 1.95 -4.32
C VAL A 69 12.13 0.52 -4.62
N LYS A 70 13.16 0.02 -3.95
CA LYS A 70 13.62 -1.37 -4.10
C LYS A 70 12.52 -2.37 -3.67
N ALA A 71 11.90 -2.15 -2.52
CA ALA A 71 10.83 -3.00 -2.03
C ALA A 71 9.62 -3.02 -2.98
N LEU A 72 9.28 -1.88 -3.61
CA LEU A 72 8.23 -1.80 -4.62
C LEU A 72 8.54 -2.65 -5.87
N HIS A 73 9.80 -2.66 -6.33
CA HIS A 73 10.21 -3.54 -7.43
C HIS A 73 10.10 -5.02 -7.07
N GLU A 74 10.44 -5.39 -5.84
CA GLU A 74 10.31 -6.77 -5.34
C GLU A 74 8.83 -7.19 -5.27
N VAL A 75 7.97 -6.33 -4.74
CA VAL A 75 6.51 -6.53 -4.71
C VAL A 75 5.94 -6.67 -6.12
N LYS A 76 6.30 -5.78 -7.06
CA LYS A 76 5.91 -5.89 -8.47
C LYS A 76 6.33 -7.24 -9.06
N GLY A 77 7.56 -7.67 -8.82
CA GLY A 77 8.06 -8.97 -9.28
C GLY A 77 7.23 -10.15 -8.74
N LYS A 78 6.89 -10.14 -7.45
CA LYS A 78 6.06 -11.18 -6.84
C LYS A 78 4.65 -11.22 -7.41
N MET A 79 4.06 -10.07 -7.68
CA MET A 79 2.77 -10.02 -8.36
C MET A 79 2.87 -10.53 -9.80
N LEU A 80 3.91 -10.21 -10.56
CA LEU A 80 4.07 -10.76 -11.92
C LEU A 80 4.20 -12.30 -11.93
N GLU A 81 4.77 -12.88 -10.87
CA GLU A 81 4.89 -14.33 -10.69
C GLU A 81 3.57 -15.01 -10.28
N ASP A 82 2.65 -14.30 -9.64
CA ASP A 82 1.39 -14.85 -9.12
C ASP A 82 0.16 -14.03 -9.53
N SER A 83 -0.62 -14.57 -10.46
CA SER A 83 -1.88 -13.97 -10.93
C SER A 83 -2.98 -13.91 -9.87
N TRP A 84 -2.90 -14.70 -8.80
CA TRP A 84 -3.90 -14.70 -7.72
C TRP A 84 -3.69 -13.55 -6.73
N MET A 85 -2.52 -12.90 -6.78
CA MET A 85 -2.23 -11.74 -5.95
C MET A 85 -2.98 -10.52 -6.48
N GLN A 86 -4.05 -10.14 -5.77
CA GLN A 86 -4.88 -8.99 -6.14
C GLN A 86 -4.27 -7.68 -5.64
N ILE A 87 -3.76 -7.71 -4.41
CA ILE A 87 -3.17 -6.57 -3.71
C ILE A 87 -1.89 -7.06 -3.05
N ALA A 88 -0.85 -6.24 -3.09
CA ALA A 88 0.34 -6.44 -2.30
C ALA A 88 0.77 -5.14 -1.63
N CYS A 89 1.41 -5.25 -0.48
CA CYS A 89 1.98 -4.13 0.25
C CYS A 89 3.36 -4.48 0.83
N ILE A 90 3.96 -3.49 1.49
CA ILE A 90 5.25 -3.65 2.17
C ILE A 90 5.03 -3.78 3.67
N ARG A 91 5.83 -4.64 4.30
CA ARG A 91 5.97 -4.73 5.75
C ARG A 91 7.43 -4.62 6.16
N LYS A 92 7.68 -4.16 7.38
CA LYS A 92 9.02 -4.00 7.94
C LYS A 92 9.08 -4.58 9.35
N ARG A 93 10.10 -5.35 9.69
CA ARG A 93 10.23 -5.86 11.07
C ARG A 93 10.47 -4.72 12.04
N ILE A 94 9.69 -4.76 13.12
CA ILE A 94 9.84 -3.84 14.24
C ILE A 94 11.04 -4.31 15.06
N ALA A 95 12.16 -3.59 14.91
CA ALA A 95 13.38 -3.84 15.69
C ALA A 95 13.36 -3.11 17.03
N ASP A 96 12.78 -1.90 17.07
CA ASP A 96 12.61 -1.12 18.28
C ASP A 96 11.22 -1.38 18.87
N LEU A 97 11.15 -2.05 20.02
CA LEU A 97 9.88 -2.35 20.66
C LEU A 97 9.19 -1.10 21.26
N THR A 98 9.85 0.06 21.29
CA THR A 98 9.21 1.32 21.73
C THR A 98 8.10 1.76 20.78
N ILE A 99 8.16 1.38 19.50
CA ILE A 99 7.12 1.70 18.50
C ILE A 99 5.99 0.67 18.46
N LEU A 100 6.19 -0.52 19.06
CA LEU A 100 5.23 -1.62 18.98
C LEU A 100 3.84 -1.22 19.52
N HIS A 101 3.81 -0.41 20.57
CA HIS A 101 2.57 0.04 21.22
C HIS A 101 2.10 1.40 20.72
N GLN A 102 2.82 2.04 19.79
CA GLN A 102 2.40 3.31 19.20
C GLN A 102 1.26 3.07 18.20
N PRO A 103 0.13 3.79 18.31
CA PRO A 103 -1.00 3.62 17.41
C PRO A 103 -0.72 4.09 15.98
N GLU A 104 0.29 4.93 15.78
CA GLU A 104 0.75 5.40 14.47
C GLU A 104 1.48 4.28 13.69
N SER A 105 2.20 3.40 14.41
CA SER A 105 2.82 2.21 13.82
C SER A 105 1.76 1.13 13.68
N ILE A 106 1.21 0.94 12.48
CA ILE A 106 0.22 -0.12 12.23
C ILE A 106 0.94 -1.46 12.19
N LYS A 107 0.46 -2.48 12.89
CA LYS A 107 1.03 -3.83 12.87
C LYS A 107 0.30 -4.68 11.84
N VAL A 108 1.04 -5.59 11.19
CA VAL A 108 0.48 -6.59 10.26
C VAL A 108 0.85 -7.99 10.70
N VAL A 109 -0.14 -8.89 10.63
CA VAL A 109 0.07 -10.34 10.79
C VAL A 109 -0.23 -11.03 9.48
N CYS A 110 0.66 -11.96 9.11
CA CYS A 110 0.56 -12.73 7.88
C CYS A 110 0.56 -14.23 8.18
N ASP A 111 0.04 -15.02 7.24
CA ASP A 111 0.27 -16.46 7.24
C ASP A 111 1.68 -16.81 6.74
N ARG A 112 1.97 -18.12 6.65
CA ARG A 112 3.27 -18.64 6.21
C ARG A 112 3.61 -18.33 4.74
N TYR A 113 2.65 -17.82 3.97
CA TYR A 113 2.76 -17.47 2.55
C TYR A 113 2.68 -15.95 2.32
N ASN A 114 2.89 -15.15 3.38
CA ASN A 114 2.80 -13.69 3.35
C ASN A 114 1.39 -13.15 3.08
N LYS A 115 0.35 -13.98 3.07
CA LYS A 115 -1.03 -13.48 2.95
C LYS A 115 -1.38 -12.76 4.23
N VAL A 116 -1.85 -11.52 4.11
CA VAL A 116 -2.25 -10.70 5.25
C VAL A 116 -3.50 -11.31 5.87
N LEU A 117 -3.41 -11.60 7.16
CA LEU A 117 -4.53 -12.08 7.97
C LEU A 117 -5.25 -10.92 8.61
N PHE A 118 -4.50 -9.93 9.12
CA PHE A 118 -5.06 -8.77 9.79
C PHE A 118 -4.03 -7.63 9.90
N VAL A 119 -4.52 -6.39 9.99
CA VAL A 119 -3.76 -5.19 10.33
C VAL A 119 -4.43 -4.48 11.49
N SER A 120 -3.67 -3.90 12.41
CA SER A 120 -4.22 -3.24 13.59
C SER A 120 -3.27 -2.21 14.17
N ARG A 121 -3.81 -1.16 14.78
CA ARG A 121 -3.02 -0.24 15.63
C ARG A 121 -2.62 -0.89 16.95
N ALA A 122 -3.30 -1.96 17.37
CA ALA A 122 -2.91 -2.75 18.54
C ALA A 122 -1.64 -3.57 18.29
N ALA A 123 -0.90 -3.90 19.35
CA ALA A 123 0.28 -4.75 19.27
C ALA A 123 -0.12 -6.20 18.95
N ILE A 124 0.05 -6.60 17.69
CA ILE A 124 -0.26 -7.95 17.19
C ILE A 124 0.95 -8.57 16.46
N PRO A 125 1.25 -9.87 16.68
CA PRO A 125 0.54 -10.79 17.56
C PRO A 125 0.81 -10.52 19.06
N TYR A 126 -0.13 -10.88 19.92
CA TYR A 126 0.06 -10.79 21.36
C TYR A 126 1.11 -11.83 21.82
N ASN A 127 2.17 -11.39 22.50
CA ASN A 127 3.22 -12.28 23.02
C ASN A 127 2.85 -12.79 24.42
N ARG A 128 2.10 -13.89 24.47
CA ARG A 128 1.62 -14.49 25.73
C ARG A 128 2.72 -14.84 26.74
N ASN A 129 3.91 -15.23 26.27
CA ASN A 129 4.98 -15.69 27.15
C ASN A 129 5.81 -14.53 27.73
N GLU A 130 5.60 -13.30 27.25
CA GLU A 130 6.29 -12.06 27.67
C GLU A 130 7.83 -12.14 27.66
N ASN A 131 8.41 -13.18 27.07
CA ASN A 131 9.86 -13.32 26.97
C ASN A 131 10.42 -12.24 26.05
N PRO A 132 11.35 -11.39 26.53
CA PRO A 132 12.01 -10.40 25.70
C PRO A 132 12.70 -11.09 24.51
N GLY A 133 12.36 -10.67 23.28
CA GLY A 133 12.96 -11.19 22.05
C GLY A 133 12.28 -12.43 21.43
N SER A 134 11.23 -13.01 22.04
CA SER A 134 10.54 -14.17 21.47
C SER A 134 9.46 -13.82 20.43
N GLY A 135 8.98 -12.58 20.41
CA GLY A 135 8.01 -12.12 19.42
C GLY A 135 8.67 -11.54 18.18
N THR A 136 8.06 -11.75 17.02
CA THR A 136 8.39 -11.03 15.79
C THR A 136 7.16 -10.25 15.37
N TRP A 137 7.33 -8.95 15.22
CA TRP A 137 6.28 -8.02 14.81
C TRP A 137 6.71 -7.32 13.54
N TYR A 138 5.71 -6.99 12.74
CA TYR A 138 5.91 -6.27 11.49
C TYR A 138 5.02 -5.04 11.50
N GLU A 139 5.62 -3.92 11.11
CA GLU A 139 4.92 -2.71 10.75
C GLU A 139 4.38 -2.83 9.33
N TYR A 140 3.12 -2.43 9.17
CA TYR A 140 2.44 -2.29 7.89
C TYR A 140 2.80 -0.94 7.27
N LEU A 141 3.35 -0.97 6.06
CA LEU A 141 3.58 0.23 5.27
C LEU A 141 2.51 0.31 4.18
N PRO A 142 1.71 1.40 4.11
CA PRO A 142 0.64 1.56 3.12
C PRO A 142 1.20 1.96 1.75
N LEU A 143 2.11 1.13 1.24
CA LEU A 143 2.74 1.23 -0.07
C LEU A 143 2.23 0.05 -0.87
N HIS A 144 1.40 0.31 -1.87
CA HIS A 144 0.58 -0.73 -2.48
C HIS A 144 0.94 -0.99 -3.92
N ALA A 145 0.76 -2.25 -4.28
CA ALA A 145 0.68 -2.71 -5.64
C ALA A 145 -0.68 -3.39 -5.85
N PHE A 146 -1.34 -3.06 -6.94
CA PHE A 146 -2.67 -3.57 -7.25
C PHE A 146 -2.70 -4.15 -8.65
N ARG A 147 -3.49 -5.21 -8.84
CA ARG A 147 -4.05 -5.47 -10.17
C ARG A 147 -5.02 -4.35 -10.50
N ASN A 148 -4.99 -3.82 -11.72
CA ASN A 148 -5.86 -2.69 -12.07
C ASN A 148 -7.33 -3.04 -11.85
N LYS A 149 -7.78 -4.24 -12.26
CA LYS A 149 -9.14 -4.71 -11.97
C LYS A 149 -9.50 -4.60 -10.48
N SER A 150 -8.66 -5.16 -9.61
CA SER A 150 -8.89 -5.13 -8.16
C SER A 150 -8.90 -3.70 -7.62
N LEU A 151 -8.00 -2.82 -8.08
CA LEU A 151 -7.95 -1.40 -7.70
C LEU A 151 -9.28 -0.70 -7.99
N GLN A 152 -9.89 -0.98 -9.13
CA GLN A 152 -11.16 -0.35 -9.49
C GLN A 152 -12.28 -0.87 -8.59
N GLU A 153 -12.38 -2.20 -8.42
CA GLU A 153 -13.42 -2.82 -7.60
C GLU A 153 -13.35 -2.39 -6.12
N ILE A 154 -12.15 -2.28 -5.53
CA ILE A 154 -12.00 -1.88 -4.12
C ILE A 154 -12.40 -0.43 -3.86
N THR A 155 -12.25 0.46 -4.84
CA THR A 155 -12.66 1.88 -4.71
C THR A 155 -14.18 2.07 -4.76
N GLU A 156 -14.93 1.06 -5.18
CA GLU A 156 -16.39 1.07 -5.15
C GLU A 156 -16.95 0.54 -3.82
N LEU A 157 -16.09 -0.04 -2.96
CA LEU A 157 -16.49 -0.58 -1.66
C LEU A 157 -16.82 0.54 -0.69
N ARG A 158 -17.90 0.36 0.05
CA ARG A 158 -18.24 1.23 1.18
C ARG A 158 -17.27 0.98 2.34
N PRO A 159 -17.02 2.00 3.18
CA PRO A 159 -16.26 1.81 4.40
C PRO A 159 -16.81 0.67 5.25
N SER A 160 -15.89 -0.14 5.77
CA SER A 160 -16.21 -1.34 6.52
C SER A 160 -16.23 -1.07 8.04
N PRO A 161 -16.87 -1.92 8.87
CA PRO A 161 -16.84 -1.75 10.32
C PRO A 161 -15.43 -1.75 10.92
N LEU A 162 -14.52 -2.62 10.46
CA LEU A 162 -13.15 -2.67 10.99
C LEU A 162 -12.33 -1.47 10.52
N GLU A 163 -12.48 -1.04 9.26
CA GLU A 163 -11.89 0.22 8.80
C GLU A 163 -12.39 1.40 9.64
N SER A 164 -13.69 1.46 9.95
CA SER A 164 -14.25 2.56 10.76
C SER A 164 -13.69 2.54 12.19
N SER A 165 -13.43 1.36 12.75
CA SER A 165 -12.88 1.21 14.11
C SER A 165 -11.39 1.55 14.18
N GLU A 166 -10.59 1.04 13.23
CA GLU A 166 -9.13 1.16 13.25
C GLU A 166 -8.62 2.36 12.43
N GLN A 167 -9.46 2.95 11.59
CA GLN A 167 -9.09 3.98 10.61
C GLN A 167 -7.95 3.48 9.71
N ILE A 168 -8.14 2.30 9.11
CA ILE A 168 -7.19 1.64 8.19
C ILE A 168 -7.94 1.13 6.97
N GLU A 169 -7.73 1.77 5.81
CA GLU A 169 -8.42 1.48 4.55
C GLU A 169 -8.29 0.01 4.11
N ALA A 170 -7.14 -0.63 4.35
CA ALA A 170 -6.90 -2.02 3.94
C ALA A 170 -7.83 -3.04 4.62
N LEU A 171 -8.41 -2.71 5.78
CA LEU A 171 -9.39 -3.56 6.43
C LEU A 171 -10.67 -3.69 5.60
N ARG A 172 -11.06 -2.64 4.86
CA ARG A 172 -12.15 -2.68 3.88
C ARG A 172 -11.96 -3.79 2.87
N TRP A 173 -10.74 -3.94 2.36
CA TRP A 173 -10.42 -4.92 1.33
C TRP A 173 -10.41 -6.33 1.91
N LEU A 174 -9.82 -6.50 3.10
CA LEU A 174 -9.78 -7.79 3.80
C LEU A 174 -11.19 -8.26 4.18
N GLU A 175 -12.07 -7.40 4.69
CA GLU A 175 -13.46 -7.75 5.00
C GLU A 175 -14.27 -8.16 3.77
N ASN A 176 -13.92 -7.65 2.59
CA ASN A 176 -14.53 -8.00 1.32
C ASN A 176 -13.80 -9.14 0.59
N ASN A 177 -12.95 -9.91 1.28
CA ASN A 177 -12.22 -11.08 0.78
C ASN A 177 -11.22 -10.82 -0.35
N TYR A 178 -10.69 -9.60 -0.48
CA TYR A 178 -9.58 -9.35 -1.39
C TYR A 178 -8.29 -9.95 -0.81
N ALA A 179 -7.60 -10.74 -1.63
CA ALA A 179 -6.34 -11.35 -1.24
C ALA A 179 -5.22 -10.29 -1.24
N MET A 180 -4.79 -9.91 -0.04
CA MET A 180 -3.67 -8.99 0.19
C MET A 180 -2.45 -9.75 0.71
N TYR A 181 -1.26 -9.40 0.23
CA TYR A 181 0.01 -10.02 0.63
C TYR A 181 1.01 -8.95 1.05
N ALA A 182 1.81 -9.21 2.08
CA ALA A 182 2.79 -8.25 2.58
C ALA A 182 4.22 -8.80 2.52
N PHE A 183 5.08 -8.11 1.78
CA PHE A 183 6.48 -8.49 1.58
C PHE A 183 7.43 -7.51 2.24
N GLY A 184 8.65 -7.95 2.50
CA GLY A 184 9.67 -7.17 3.19
C GLY A 184 10.10 -7.82 4.49
N GLU A 185 11.26 -7.39 4.97
CA GLU A 185 11.90 -7.88 6.18
C GLU A 185 11.80 -6.90 7.33
#